data_AF-A0A662JD90-F1
#
_entry.id   AF-A0A662JD90-F1
#
_cell.length_a   1.000
_cell.length_b   1.000
_cell.length_c   1.000
_cell.angle_alpha   90.00
_cell.angle_beta   90.00
_cell.angle_gamma   90.00
#
_symmetry.space_group_name_H-M   'P 1'
#
loop_
_entity.id
_entity.type
_entity.pdbx_description
1 polymer ?
#
loop_
_entity_poly.entity_id
_entity_poly.type
_entity_poly.pdbx_seq_one_letter_code
_entity_poly.pdbx_strand_id
1 'polypeptide(L)'
;MSELLIEVLKAASSMFLSALVILGLYLYARSKAPKNPAGEKLKVYACGESYPLQKASIADANLFVAIWKDVFKPYYRRIREKGHTGVLSDWLMWMILFLTMFFVLLLLMGGIP
;
A
#
# COMPACT_ATOMS: atom_id res chain seq x y z
N MET A 1 -7.30 -23.03 24.19
CA MET A 1 -7.53 -22.57 22.81
C MET A 1 -8.69 -21.58 22.72
N SER A 2 -9.80 -21.83 23.43
CA SER A 2 -10.95 -20.91 23.52
C SER A 2 -10.62 -19.55 24.15
N GLU A 3 -9.85 -19.51 25.24
CA GLU A 3 -9.54 -18.24 25.94
C GLU A 3 -8.68 -17.29 25.09
N LEU A 4 -7.66 -17.82 24.41
CA LEU A 4 -6.80 -17.02 23.55
C LEU A 4 -7.58 -16.42 22.37
N LEU A 5 -8.53 -17.16 21.80
CA LEU A 5 -9.43 -16.67 20.76
C LEU A 5 -10.31 -15.52 21.28
N ILE A 6 -10.83 -15.63 22.51
CA ILE A 6 -11.67 -14.60 23.14
C ILE A 6 -10.86 -13.32 23.39
N GLU A 7 -9.63 -13.43 23.87
CA GLU A 7 -8.76 -12.27 24.11
C GLU A 7 -8.35 -11.58 22.81
N VAL A 8 -8.03 -12.34 21.76
CA VAL A 8 -7.77 -11.78 20.42
C VAL A 8 -9.00 -11.06 19.88
N LEU A 9 -10.20 -11.62 20.06
CA LEU A 9 -11.43 -11.00 19.58
C LEU A 9 -11.77 -9.72 20.35
N LYS A 10 -11.51 -9.67 21.66
CA LYS A 10 -11.65 -8.46 22.47
C LYS A 10 -10.69 -7.36 22.02
N ALA A 11 -9.42 -7.71 21.80
CA ALA A 11 -8.40 -6.77 21.33
C ALA A 11 -8.73 -6.23 19.93
N ALA A 12 -9.12 -7.10 19.00
CA ALA A 12 -9.54 -6.69 17.67
C ALA A 12 -10.76 -5.76 17.71
N SER A 13 -11.75 -6.07 18.57
CA SER A 13 -12.95 -5.26 18.73
C SER A 13 -12.65 -3.88 19.33
N SER A 14 -11.74 -3.79 20.32
CA SER A 14 -11.36 -2.51 20.92
C SER A 14 -10.56 -1.63 19.96
N MET A 15 -9.65 -2.21 19.17
CA MET A 15 -8.94 -1.52 18.10
C MET A 15 -9.89 -1.03 17.00
N PHE A 16 -10.86 -1.85 16.61
CA PHE A 16 -11.85 -1.46 15.61
C PHE A 16 -12.76 -0.32 16.10
N LEU A 17 -13.24 -0.40 17.34
CA LEU A 17 -14.08 0.64 17.93
C LEU A 17 -13.34 1.98 18.05
N SER A 18 -12.10 1.95 18.53
CA SER A 18 -11.27 3.17 18.62
C SER A 18 -10.99 3.78 17.24
N ALA A 19 -10.73 2.95 16.22
CA ALA A 19 -10.59 3.42 14.85
C ALA A 19 -11.86 4.10 14.31
N LEU A 20 -13.05 3.55 14.61
CA LEU A 20 -14.33 4.17 14.23
C LEU A 20 -14.55 5.52 14.91
N VAL A 21 -14.21 5.64 16.20
CA VAL A 21 -14.31 6.92 16.92
C VAL A 21 -13.40 7.97 16.30
N ILE A 22 -12.14 7.62 16.04
CA ILE A 22 -11.17 8.53 15.41
C ILE A 22 -11.64 8.93 14.01
N LEU A 23 -12.13 7.98 13.22
CA LEU A 23 -12.66 8.26 11.89
C LEU A 23 -13.87 9.20 11.95
N GLY A 24 -14.79 8.98 12.89
CA GLY A 24 -15.93 9.85 13.12
C GLY A 24 -15.52 11.27 13.49
N LEU A 25 -14.58 11.42 14.42
CA LEU A 25 -14.00 12.72 14.80
C LEU A 25 -13.32 13.41 13.62
N TYR A 26 -12.56 12.66 12.81
CA TYR A 26 -11.91 13.19 11.61
C TYR A 26 -12.93 13.70 10.59
N LEU A 27 -13.96 12.90 10.29
CA LEU A 27 -15.02 13.31 9.35
C LEU A 27 -15.79 14.52 9.87
N TYR A 28 -16.07 14.57 11.17
CA TYR A 28 -16.68 15.74 11.82
C TYR A 28 -15.80 16.98 11.67
N ALA A 29 -14.52 16.90 12.04
CA ALA A 29 -13.57 18.00 11.91
C ALA A 29 -13.44 18.47 10.46
N ARG A 30 -13.36 17.52 9.51
CA ARG A 30 -13.31 17.80 8.08
C ARG A 30 -14.58 18.48 7.57
N SER A 31 -15.76 18.10 8.08
CA SER A 31 -17.03 18.75 7.71
C SER A 31 -17.10 20.22 8.14
N LYS A 32 -16.39 20.58 9.21
CA LYS A 32 -16.28 21.95 9.74
C LYS A 32 -15.12 22.74 9.13
N ALA A 33 -14.19 22.07 8.45
CA ALA A 33 -13.04 22.71 7.83
C ALA A 33 -13.48 23.56 6.61
N PRO A 34 -12.87 24.74 6.40
CA PRO A 34 -13.16 25.56 5.23
C PRO A 34 -12.80 24.81 3.94
N LYS A 35 -13.73 24.75 2.97
CA LYS A 35 -13.55 24.02 1.70
C LYS A 35 -12.37 24.52 0.86
N ASN A 36 -12.07 25.81 0.95
CA ASN A 36 -10.95 26.46 0.27
C ASN A 36 -10.09 27.18 1.31
N PRO A 37 -9.05 26.54 1.87
CA PRO A 37 -8.05 27.26 2.63
C PRO A 37 -7.36 28.27 1.69
N ALA A 38 -7.46 29.56 1.99
CA ALA A 38 -6.86 30.64 1.21
C ALA A 38 -5.96 31.50 2.09
N GLY A 39 -4.88 32.03 1.51
CA GLY A 39 -3.96 32.96 2.17
C GLY A 39 -2.87 32.30 3.02
N GLU A 40 -2.52 32.95 4.13
CA GLU A 40 -1.37 32.63 4.99
C GLU A 40 -1.41 31.22 5.61
N LYS A 41 -2.60 30.62 5.74
CA LYS A 41 -2.77 29.26 6.29
C LYS A 41 -2.23 28.15 5.36
N LEU A 42 -1.94 28.46 4.10
CA LEU A 42 -1.30 27.52 3.14
C LEU A 42 0.24 27.58 3.20
N LYS A 43 0.80 28.62 3.83
CA LYS A 43 2.25 28.79 3.92
C LYS A 43 2.75 28.09 5.17
N VAL A 44 3.85 27.35 5.03
CA VAL A 44 4.54 26.77 6.17
C VAL A 44 5.49 27.82 6.73
N TYR A 45 5.45 28.02 8.04
CA TYR A 45 6.33 28.93 8.75
C TYR A 45 7.25 28.16 9.68
N ALA A 46 8.55 28.44 9.62
CA ALA A 46 9.53 27.91 10.54
C ALA A 46 10.26 29.09 11.19
N CYS A 47 10.26 29.16 12.52
CA CYS A 47 10.88 30.26 13.27
C CYS A 47 10.40 31.67 12.86
N GLY A 48 9.14 31.81 12.43
CA GLY A 48 8.57 33.08 11.98
C GLY A 48 8.87 33.46 10.53
N GLU A 49 9.68 32.66 9.81
CA GLU A 49 10.00 32.87 8.41
C GLU A 49 9.23 31.90 7.50
N SER A 50 8.93 32.34 6.27
CA SER A 50 8.30 31.50 5.27
C SER A 50 9.24 30.35 4.88
N TYR A 51 8.80 29.12 5.08
CA TYR A 51 9.59 27.93 4.81
C TYR A 51 9.14 27.28 3.50
N PRO A 52 10.07 26.95 2.58
CA PRO A 52 9.71 26.37 1.28
C PRO A 52 9.09 24.99 1.45
N LEU A 53 7.93 24.76 0.81
CA LEU A 53 7.14 23.52 0.89
C LEU A 53 7.97 22.25 0.60
N GLN A 54 8.97 22.34 -0.28
CA GLN A 54 9.85 21.23 -0.64
C GLN A 54 10.75 20.79 0.52
N LYS A 55 11.12 21.72 1.41
CA LYS A 55 11.89 21.43 2.63
C LYS A 55 10.98 21.19 3.85
N ALA A 56 9.75 21.71 3.80
CA ALA A 56 8.74 21.62 4.85
C ALA A 56 8.08 20.24 4.93
N SER A 57 7.85 19.61 3.77
CA SER A 57 7.25 18.28 3.75
C SER A 57 8.31 17.23 4.06
N ILE A 58 8.40 16.84 5.32
CA ILE A 58 8.73 15.45 5.63
C ILE A 58 7.56 14.65 5.04
N ALA A 59 7.83 13.87 3.99
CA ALA A 59 6.88 13.22 3.09
C ALA A 59 5.47 12.98 3.67
N ASP A 60 4.48 13.70 3.13
CA ASP A 60 3.06 13.68 3.57
C ASP A 60 2.31 12.37 3.22
N ALA A 61 3.03 11.38 2.69
CA ALA A 61 2.53 10.04 2.49
C ALA A 61 3.28 9.13 3.44
N ASN A 62 2.55 8.48 4.35
CA ASN A 62 3.04 7.30 5.09
C ASN A 62 3.94 6.50 4.14
N LEU A 63 5.21 6.29 4.50
CA LEU A 63 6.20 5.67 3.61
C LEU A 63 5.65 4.41 2.94
N PHE A 64 4.86 3.63 3.69
CA PHE A 64 4.09 2.49 3.22
C PHE A 64 3.11 2.81 2.07
N VAL A 65 2.29 3.84 2.21
CA VAL A 65 1.31 4.28 1.20
C VAL A 65 2.01 4.86 -0.03
N ALA A 66 3.12 5.60 0.16
CA ALA A 66 3.93 6.12 -0.94
C ALA A 66 4.52 4.98 -1.78
N ILE A 67 5.16 4.00 -1.13
CA ILE A 67 5.73 2.83 -1.80
C ILE A 67 4.65 2.06 -2.58
N TRP A 68 3.47 1.87 -1.98
CA TRP A 68 2.38 1.17 -2.66
C TRP A 68 1.88 1.91 -3.91
N LYS A 69 1.68 3.22 -3.79
CA LYS A 69 1.14 4.07 -4.85
C LYS A 69 2.14 4.28 -5.99
N ASP A 70 3.41 4.50 -5.66
CA ASP A 70 4.40 4.98 -6.61
C ASP A 70 5.28 3.85 -7.17
N VAL A 71 5.42 2.73 -6.45
CA VAL A 71 6.23 1.57 -6.90
C VAL A 71 5.35 0.39 -7.29
N PHE A 72 4.55 -0.12 -6.37
CA PHE A 72 3.81 -1.37 -6.60
C PHE A 72 2.69 -1.22 -7.65
N LYS A 73 1.90 -0.15 -7.57
CA LYS A 73 0.76 0.05 -8.48
C LYS A 73 1.19 0.19 -9.96
N PRO A 74 2.19 1.02 -10.33
CA PRO A 74 2.65 1.10 -11.71
C PRO A 74 3.31 -0.19 -12.19
N TYR A 75 4.05 -0.87 -11.31
CA TYR A 75 4.70 -2.14 -11.62
C TYR A 75 3.67 -3.25 -11.90
N TYR A 76 2.67 -3.40 -11.02
CA TYR A 76 1.59 -4.35 -11.21
C TYR A 76 0.80 -4.07 -12.50
N ARG A 77 0.49 -2.80 -12.78
CA ARG A 77 -0.16 -2.41 -14.03
C ARG A 77 0.66 -2.84 -15.24
N ARG A 78 1.98 -2.62 -15.22
CA ARG A 78 2.88 -3.02 -16.31
C ARG A 78 2.92 -4.53 -16.50
N ILE A 79 3.01 -5.31 -15.41
CA ILE A 79 2.95 -6.78 -15.48
C ILE A 79 1.62 -7.23 -16.05
N ARG A 80 0.51 -6.66 -15.57
CA ARG A 80 -0.83 -7.03 -16.03
C ARG A 80 -1.02 -6.75 -17.51
N GLU A 81 -0.67 -5.55 -17.95
CA GLU A 81 -0.86 -5.12 -19.34
C GLU A 81 0.10 -5.82 -20.32
N LYS A 82 1.35 -6.07 -19.92
CA LYS A 82 2.35 -6.69 -20.80
C LYS A 82 2.43 -8.21 -20.68
N GLY A 83 2.06 -8.77 -19.54
CA GLY A 83 2.10 -10.21 -19.26
C GLY A 83 0.83 -10.95 -19.66
N HIS A 84 -0.33 -10.28 -19.67
CA HIS A 84 -1.59 -10.85 -20.15
C HIS A 84 -1.96 -10.29 -21.51
N THR A 85 -1.20 -10.67 -22.54
CA THR A 85 -1.46 -10.28 -23.93
C THR A 85 -2.76 -10.89 -24.48
N GLY A 86 -3.27 -11.95 -23.84
CA GLY A 86 -4.45 -12.69 -24.31
C GLY A 86 -4.16 -13.60 -25.51
N VAL A 87 -2.91 -13.68 -25.96
CA VAL A 87 -2.48 -14.53 -27.06
C VAL A 87 -2.09 -15.90 -26.53
N LEU A 88 -2.66 -16.96 -27.11
CA LEU A 88 -2.44 -18.33 -26.65
C LEU A 88 -0.96 -18.78 -26.75
N SER A 89 -0.24 -18.33 -27.78
CA SER A 89 1.19 -18.63 -27.95
C SER A 89 2.05 -18.08 -26.83
N ASP A 90 1.75 -16.87 -26.35
CA ASP A 90 2.50 -16.22 -25.27
C ASP A 90 2.28 -16.98 -23.97
N TRP A 91 1.04 -17.39 -23.70
CA TRP A 91 0.71 -18.23 -22.55
C TRP A 91 1.46 -19.56 -22.59
N LEU A 92 1.47 -20.24 -23.73
CA LEU A 92 2.15 -21.52 -23.89
C LEU A 92 3.67 -21.38 -23.68
N MET A 93 4.27 -20.32 -24.20
CA MET A 93 5.69 -20.01 -24.01
C MET A 93 6.03 -19.80 -22.53
N TRP A 94 5.23 -19.02 -21.80
CA TRP A 94 5.40 -18.84 -20.34
C TRP A 94 5.26 -20.16 -19.58
N MET A 95 4.32 -21.03 -19.99
CA MET A 95 4.11 -22.33 -19.35
C MET A 95 5.30 -23.26 -19.55
N ILE A 96 5.85 -23.34 -20.77
CA ILE A 96 7.04 -24.14 -21.08
C ILE A 96 8.26 -23.63 -20.29
N LEU A 97 8.45 -22.32 -20.23
CA LEU A 97 9.55 -21.71 -19.48
C LEU A 97 9.45 -22.02 -17.98
N PHE A 98 8.24 -21.92 -17.41
CA PHE A 98 7.99 -22.25 -16.01
C PHE A 98 8.24 -23.73 -15.70
N LEU A 99 7.74 -24.64 -16.55
CA LEU A 99 7.98 -26.09 -16.44
C LEU A 99 9.48 -26.42 -16.51
N THR A 100 10.20 -25.81 -17.46
CA THR A 100 11.64 -26.03 -17.62
C THR A 100 12.40 -25.55 -16.38
N MET A 101 12.08 -24.36 -15.88
CA MET A 101 12.67 -23.82 -14.65
C MET A 101 12.39 -24.73 -13.45
N PHE A 102 11.17 -25.24 -13.31
CA PHE A 102 10.78 -26.16 -12.25
C PHE A 102 11.56 -27.48 -12.32
N PHE A 103 11.69 -28.06 -13.52
CA PHE A 103 12.50 -29.26 -13.73
C PHE A 103 13.97 -29.04 -13.36
N VAL A 104 14.57 -27.90 -13.76
CA VAL A 104 15.94 -27.55 -13.38
C VAL A 104 16.08 -27.43 -11.87
N LEU A 105 15.14 -26.79 -11.20
CA LEU A 105 15.15 -26.66 -9.73
C LEU A 105 15.04 -28.01 -9.03
N LEU A 106 14.18 -28.91 -9.51
CA LEU A 106 14.05 -30.26 -8.98
C LEU A 106 15.36 -31.06 -9.11
N LEU A 107 16.00 -30.99 -10.28
CA LEU A 107 17.29 -31.63 -10.52
C LEU A 107 18.38 -31.10 -9.57
N LEU A 108 18.42 -29.79 -9.37
CA LEU A 108 19.38 -29.15 -8.45
C LEU A 108 19.13 -29.49 -6.98
N MET A 109 17.87 -29.68 -6.59
CA MET A 109 17.48 -30.02 -5.22
C MET A 109 17.61 -31.52 -4.90
N GLY A 110 18.13 -32.33 -5.83
CA GLY A 110 18.19 -33.79 -5.68
C GLY A 110 16.80 -34.42 -5.67
N GLY A 111 15.77 -33.69 -6.12
CA GLY A 111 14.41 -34.16 -6.34
C GLY A 111 14.35 -35.00 -7.60
N ILE A 112 14.96 -36.17 -7.53
CA ILE A 112 14.73 -37.28 -8.46
C ILE A 112 14.24 -38.44 -7.58
N PRO A 113 13.29 -39.27 -8.02
CA PRO A 113 13.46 -40.69 -7.76
C PRO A 113 14.75 -41.20 -8.42
#